data_AF-A0A0T5NVC4-F1
#
_entry.id   AF-A0A0T5NVC4-F1
#
_cell.length_a   1.000
_cell.length_b   1.000
_cell.length_c   1.000
_cell.angle_alpha   90.00
_cell.angle_beta   90.00
_cell.angle_gamma   90.00
#
_symmetry.space_group_name_H-M   'P 1'
#
loop_
_entity.id
_entity.type
_entity.pdbx_description
1 polymer ?
#
loop_
_entity_poly.entity_id
_entity_poly.type
_entity_poly.pdbx_seq_one_letter_code
_entity_poly.pdbx_strand_id
1 'polypeptide(L)'
;MRLWQGVAVVALSASSAMAQMQCDRDLLVEMARDVIEKRADLPGLSGRNTGGDAAYLLLRHDAMTAEDIADALAAGRPYTNTEELFLAQRITELGPEGTQMWGADPRDVLISAFWPVQRAILLLDNGETYFDLVQKIQADPARADKFNRTWFYGTNLHALLTDQPVEVLQDIARRAEADGHLVVAASLYALMPEGAYEDFWDRARTTNFRTLRIAGPLMMNSNGSAALVRAIAMSDPDKPAGMDQRLQRQRLFVTMKAGLAEAGTQILGISLNQSGRETEMAYVSERFLAAIQNGDINPQRRPEEAWVFILSAMKEALGTEATENILRAFDQRADHRHYAGRALQVLEMATAAEVAGPWLLEEVADPPEKPASLGQGFDWPRAVSIWSMVRAGGQFQDEPLTDDDLALALEGHVQRSEINAALDLAERMGGLETRLDLARDVMLRQNRLCDRHGIIPGQSILLGGQMLYDFQ
;
A
#
# COMPACT_ATOMS: atom_id res chain seq x y z
N MET A 1 -30.61 -42.91 -15.14
CA MET A 1 -31.28 -41.65 -15.54
C MET A 1 -31.45 -40.77 -14.31
N ARG A 2 -30.50 -39.87 -14.06
CA ARG A 2 -30.57 -38.84 -13.02
C ARG A 2 -30.17 -37.52 -13.70
N LEU A 3 -31.14 -36.61 -13.81
CA LEU A 3 -30.95 -35.27 -14.36
C LEU A 3 -30.09 -34.46 -13.39
N TRP A 4 -28.91 -34.05 -13.85
CA TRP A 4 -28.17 -32.95 -13.26
C TRP A 4 -28.75 -31.65 -13.81
N GLN A 5 -29.42 -30.88 -12.96
CA GLN A 5 -29.79 -29.51 -13.27
C GLN A 5 -28.51 -28.68 -13.30
N GLY A 6 -28.16 -28.18 -14.48
CA GLY A 6 -27.07 -27.23 -14.65
C GLY A 6 -27.45 -25.91 -13.98
N VAL A 7 -26.66 -25.51 -13.00
CA VAL A 7 -26.59 -24.11 -12.55
C VAL A 7 -25.83 -23.37 -13.64
N ALA A 8 -26.55 -22.61 -14.45
CA ALA A 8 -25.94 -21.67 -15.37
C ALA A 8 -25.29 -20.56 -14.53
N VAL A 9 -23.96 -20.62 -14.42
CA VAL A 9 -23.16 -19.48 -13.99
C VAL A 9 -23.28 -18.46 -15.10
N VAL A 10 -24.14 -17.46 -14.91
CA VAL A 10 -24.13 -16.26 -15.74
C VAL A 10 -22.85 -15.51 -15.37
N ALA A 11 -21.80 -15.74 -16.15
CA ALA A 11 -20.65 -14.86 -16.19
C ALA A 11 -21.15 -13.51 -16.73
N LEU A 12 -21.50 -12.60 -15.83
CA LEU A 12 -21.62 -11.18 -16.13
C LEU A 12 -20.20 -10.64 -16.37
N SER A 13 -19.55 -11.08 -17.45
CA SER A 13 -18.42 -10.36 -18.04
C SER A 13 -19.01 -9.20 -18.84
N ALA A 14 -19.55 -8.21 -18.11
CA ALA A 14 -19.74 -6.88 -18.62
C ALA A 14 -18.36 -6.22 -18.62
N SER A 15 -17.58 -6.46 -19.68
CA SER A 15 -16.48 -5.56 -20.04
C SER A 15 -17.11 -4.26 -20.57
N SER A 16 -17.71 -3.47 -19.68
CA SER A 16 -17.97 -2.07 -19.93
C SER A 16 -16.61 -1.41 -20.13
N ALA A 17 -16.38 -0.82 -21.29
CA ALA A 17 -15.31 0.13 -21.49
C ALA A 17 -15.61 1.33 -20.58
N MET A 18 -15.13 1.29 -19.35
CA MET A 18 -15.38 2.32 -18.34
C MET A 18 -14.60 3.56 -18.73
N ALA A 19 -15.23 4.74 -18.71
CA ALA A 19 -14.48 5.99 -18.74
C ALA A 19 -13.66 6.08 -17.45
N GLN A 20 -12.36 6.12 -17.68
CA GLN A 20 -11.35 5.85 -16.69
C GLN A 20 -10.45 7.07 -16.63
N MET A 21 -10.11 7.53 -15.43
CA MET A 21 -8.98 8.44 -15.28
C MET A 21 -7.78 7.84 -16.03
N GLN A 22 -7.27 8.62 -16.98
CA GLN A 22 -6.02 8.31 -17.66
C GLN A 22 -4.88 8.94 -16.88
N CYS A 23 -3.66 8.46 -17.12
CA CYS A 23 -2.48 9.12 -16.58
C CYS A 23 -2.45 10.57 -17.06
N ASP A 24 -2.47 11.49 -16.10
CA ASP A 24 -2.24 12.91 -16.31
C ASP A 24 -1.10 13.35 -15.37
N ARG A 25 0.10 13.50 -15.94
CA ARG A 25 1.30 13.90 -15.19
C ARG A 25 1.24 15.36 -14.76
N ASP A 26 0.60 16.22 -15.53
CA ASP A 26 0.48 17.64 -15.21
C ASP A 26 -0.43 17.79 -13.99
N LEU A 27 -1.56 17.07 -13.98
CA LEU A 27 -2.44 17.00 -12.82
C LEU A 27 -1.73 16.41 -11.59
N LEU A 28 -0.93 15.36 -11.73
CA LEU A 28 -0.14 14.80 -10.62
C LEU A 28 0.76 15.86 -9.99
N VAL A 29 1.53 16.58 -10.82
CA VAL A 29 2.44 17.65 -10.37
C VAL A 29 1.67 18.82 -9.77
N GLU A 30 0.53 19.20 -10.36
CA GLU A 30 -0.37 20.24 -9.85
C GLU A 30 -0.89 19.91 -8.45
N MET A 31 -1.39 18.68 -8.25
CA MET A 31 -1.87 18.24 -6.93
C MET A 31 -0.74 18.17 -5.90
N ALA A 32 0.44 17.68 -6.29
CA ALA A 32 1.59 17.67 -5.41
C ALA A 32 2.01 19.10 -5.00
N ARG A 33 1.96 20.05 -5.93
CA ARG A 33 2.25 21.46 -5.66
C ARG A 33 1.19 22.10 -4.74
N ASP A 34 -0.10 21.88 -4.99
CA ASP A 34 -1.20 22.38 -4.13
C ASP A 34 -1.01 21.91 -2.67
N VAL A 35 -0.59 20.65 -2.48
CA VAL A 35 -0.27 20.09 -1.15
C VAL A 35 0.91 20.80 -0.49
N ILE A 36 2.01 21.05 -1.22
CA ILE A 36 3.20 21.70 -0.65
C ILE A 36 2.96 23.18 -0.36
N GLU A 37 2.25 23.90 -1.23
CA GLU A 37 2.04 25.33 -1.09
C GLU A 37 1.03 25.66 0.02
N LYS A 38 -0.07 24.90 0.13
CA LYS A 38 -1.14 25.22 1.09
C LYS A 38 -0.96 24.57 2.46
N ARG A 39 -0.09 23.56 2.63
CA ARG A 39 0.08 22.89 3.95
C ARG A 39 0.54 23.82 5.07
N ALA A 40 1.21 24.93 4.74
CA ALA A 40 1.71 25.90 5.72
C ALA A 40 0.56 26.52 6.54
N ASP A 41 -0.64 26.56 5.96
CA ASP A 41 -1.85 27.12 6.56
C ASP A 41 -2.61 26.11 7.45
N LEU A 42 -2.20 24.83 7.49
CA LEU A 42 -2.81 23.83 8.36
C LEU A 42 -2.39 24.01 9.84
N PRO A 43 -3.34 23.96 10.79
CA PRO A 43 -3.01 24.03 12.21
C PRO A 43 -2.40 22.72 12.73
N GLY A 44 -1.68 22.82 13.85
CA GLY A 44 -1.44 21.66 14.72
C GLY A 44 -0.46 20.60 14.16
N LEU A 45 -0.90 19.35 14.23
CA LEU A 45 -0.16 18.15 13.78
C LEU A 45 -0.48 17.77 12.33
N SER A 46 -1.65 18.15 11.80
CA SER A 46 -2.04 17.86 10.42
C SER A 46 -1.01 18.44 9.43
N GLY A 47 -0.61 19.70 9.61
CA GLY A 47 0.46 20.31 8.79
C GLY A 47 1.83 19.63 8.91
N ARG A 48 2.11 18.87 10.00
CA ARG A 48 3.38 18.15 10.17
C ARG A 48 3.43 16.80 9.48
N ASN A 49 2.28 16.20 9.16
CA ASN A 49 2.20 14.86 8.57
C ASN A 49 1.72 14.88 7.11
N THR A 50 1.53 16.06 6.53
CA THR A 50 1.12 16.24 5.14
C THR A 50 2.28 16.73 4.28
N GLY A 51 2.52 16.12 3.12
CA GLY A 51 3.43 16.66 2.09
C GLY A 51 4.70 15.86 1.78
N GLY A 52 5.03 14.78 2.52
CA GLY A 52 6.19 13.94 2.17
C GLY A 52 6.06 13.28 0.79
N ASP A 53 4.91 12.68 0.51
CA ASP A 53 4.62 12.05 -0.79
C ASP A 53 4.62 13.08 -1.94
N ALA A 54 4.09 14.28 -1.67
CA ALA A 54 4.07 15.38 -2.64
C ALA A 54 5.49 15.90 -2.94
N ALA A 55 6.30 16.12 -1.89
CA ALA A 55 7.69 16.53 -2.01
C ALA A 55 8.51 15.51 -2.81
N TYR A 56 8.35 14.22 -2.50
CA TYR A 56 8.98 13.15 -3.26
C TYR A 56 8.63 13.20 -4.76
N LEU A 57 7.33 13.31 -5.08
CA LEU A 57 6.88 13.36 -6.47
C LEU A 57 7.38 14.61 -7.21
N LEU A 58 7.41 15.77 -6.55
CA LEU A 58 7.93 17.01 -7.14
C LEU A 58 9.44 16.95 -7.44
N LEU A 59 10.22 16.36 -6.53
CA LEU A 59 11.65 16.07 -6.77
C LEU A 59 11.81 15.10 -7.95
N ARG A 60 11.06 14.01 -7.93
CA ARG A 60 11.19 12.93 -8.92
C ARG A 60 10.84 13.38 -10.34
N HIS A 61 9.91 14.31 -10.48
CA HIS A 61 9.49 14.86 -11.76
C HIS A 61 10.24 16.15 -12.15
N ASP A 62 11.32 16.51 -11.44
CA ASP A 62 12.10 17.73 -11.67
C ASP A 62 11.23 19.00 -11.68
N ALA A 63 10.11 18.98 -10.95
CA ALA A 63 9.09 20.02 -10.98
C ALA A 63 9.32 21.11 -9.92
N MET A 64 10.13 20.81 -8.90
CA MET A 64 10.67 21.75 -7.92
C MET A 64 12.06 21.29 -7.47
N THR A 65 12.92 22.24 -7.12
CA THR A 65 14.25 21.90 -6.57
C THR A 65 14.15 21.46 -5.11
N ALA A 66 15.16 20.75 -4.61
CA ALA A 66 15.23 20.39 -3.20
C ALA A 66 15.26 21.62 -2.27
N GLU A 67 15.88 22.72 -2.72
CA GLU A 67 15.90 24.00 -1.99
C GLU A 67 14.49 24.60 -1.90
N ASP A 68 13.78 24.70 -3.03
CA ASP A 68 12.40 25.24 -3.05
C ASP A 68 11.44 24.42 -2.18
N ILE A 69 11.58 23.09 -2.22
CA ILE A 69 10.76 22.21 -1.37
C ILE A 69 11.18 22.37 0.09
N ALA A 70 12.47 22.45 0.41
CA ALA A 70 12.92 22.64 1.79
C ALA A 70 12.39 23.94 2.37
N ASP A 71 12.44 25.02 1.60
CA ASP A 71 11.91 26.33 1.98
C ASP A 71 10.39 26.27 2.18
N ALA A 72 9.65 25.62 1.26
CA ALA A 72 8.21 25.45 1.40
C ALA A 72 7.82 24.59 2.62
N LEU A 73 8.58 23.52 2.90
CA LEU A 73 8.34 22.65 4.06
C LEU A 73 8.79 23.28 5.38
N ALA A 74 9.71 24.24 5.35
CA ALA A 74 10.14 25.05 6.48
C ALA A 74 9.21 26.23 6.76
N ALA A 75 8.56 26.78 5.71
CA ALA A 75 7.56 27.82 5.82
C ALA A 75 6.34 27.30 6.60
N GLY A 76 6.28 27.60 7.90
CA GLY A 76 5.23 27.15 8.81
C GLY A 76 5.76 26.20 9.88
N ARG A 77 5.31 24.94 9.87
CA ARG A 77 5.78 23.91 10.80
C ARG A 77 6.53 22.82 10.02
N PRO A 78 7.76 22.46 10.44
CA PRO A 78 8.53 21.43 9.75
C PRO A 78 7.75 20.12 9.71
N TYR A 79 7.70 19.51 8.53
CA TYR A 79 7.17 18.16 8.34
C TYR A 79 7.98 17.17 9.18
N THR A 80 7.31 16.17 9.74
CA THR A 80 7.98 15.02 10.33
C THR A 80 8.68 14.25 9.21
N ASN A 81 10.01 14.08 9.27
CA ASN A 81 10.84 13.33 8.32
C ASN A 81 11.19 14.04 6.99
N THR A 82 11.06 15.37 6.86
CA THR A 82 11.60 16.10 5.69
C THR A 82 13.11 15.90 5.55
N GLU A 83 13.82 15.93 6.68
CA GLU A 83 15.26 15.67 6.72
C GLU A 83 15.60 14.28 6.17
N GLU A 84 14.79 13.27 6.45
CA GLU A 84 14.99 11.90 5.94
C GLU A 84 14.78 11.82 4.43
N LEU A 85 13.80 12.54 3.87
CA LEU A 85 13.56 12.58 2.43
C LEU A 85 14.75 13.20 1.69
N PHE A 86 15.19 14.39 2.13
CA PHE A 86 16.32 15.07 1.50
C PHE A 86 17.64 14.37 1.75
N LEU A 87 17.83 13.75 2.92
CA LEU A 87 19.01 12.94 3.19
C LEU A 87 19.04 11.70 2.29
N ALA A 88 17.90 11.03 2.07
CA ALA A 88 17.81 9.92 1.14
C ALA A 88 18.17 10.33 -0.29
N GLN A 89 17.60 11.43 -0.80
CA GLN A 89 17.98 12.00 -2.10
C GLN A 89 19.47 12.31 -2.15
N ARG A 90 19.99 13.00 -1.14
CA ARG A 90 21.39 13.42 -1.08
C ARG A 90 22.35 12.24 -1.06
N ILE A 91 22.01 11.18 -0.33
CA ILE A 91 22.77 9.93 -0.31
C ILE A 91 22.85 9.35 -1.73
N THR A 92 21.71 9.28 -2.43
CA THR A 92 21.66 8.79 -3.81
C THR A 92 22.51 9.62 -4.76
N GLU A 93 22.43 10.96 -4.69
CA GLU A 93 23.22 11.86 -5.53
C GLU A 93 24.74 11.76 -5.29
N LEU A 94 25.13 11.60 -4.03
CA LEU A 94 26.53 11.53 -3.62
C LEU A 94 27.20 10.20 -3.97
N GLY A 95 26.41 9.12 -4.02
CA GLY A 95 26.93 7.78 -4.21
C GLY A 95 27.78 7.27 -3.02
N PRO A 96 28.38 6.07 -3.15
CA PRO A 96 29.18 5.45 -2.09
C PRO A 96 30.46 6.24 -1.75
N GLU A 97 31.04 6.95 -2.73
CA GLU A 97 32.23 7.78 -2.51
C GLU A 97 31.97 9.04 -1.67
N GLY A 98 30.69 9.40 -1.46
CA GLY A 98 30.29 10.59 -0.71
C GLY A 98 29.86 10.32 0.73
N THR A 99 30.09 9.13 1.28
CA THR A 99 29.68 8.74 2.65
C THR A 99 30.12 9.74 3.74
N GLN A 100 31.30 10.35 3.60
CA GLN A 100 31.82 11.39 4.49
C GLN A 100 31.01 12.70 4.49
N MET A 101 30.15 12.91 3.49
CA MET A 101 29.32 14.11 3.34
C MET A 101 27.90 13.94 3.87
N TRP A 102 27.51 12.74 4.34
CA TRP A 102 26.16 12.49 4.88
C TRP A 102 25.95 13.11 6.26
N GLY A 103 27.04 13.34 7.00
CA GLY A 103 27.03 13.88 8.35
C GLY A 103 28.41 13.77 8.99
N ALA A 104 28.52 14.10 10.28
CA ALA A 104 29.79 13.99 11.01
C ALA A 104 30.29 12.54 11.12
N ASP A 105 29.37 11.57 11.16
CA ASP A 105 29.66 10.14 11.15
C ASP A 105 28.52 9.38 10.44
N PRO A 106 28.79 8.65 9.34
CA PRO A 106 27.75 7.92 8.60
C PRO A 106 27.08 6.82 9.43
N ARG A 107 27.72 6.34 10.50
CA ARG A 107 27.11 5.40 11.44
C ARG A 107 25.97 6.04 12.22
N ASP A 108 26.09 7.31 12.60
CA ASP A 108 25.03 8.02 13.33
C ASP A 108 23.82 8.25 12.42
N VAL A 109 24.06 8.49 11.12
CA VAL A 109 23.01 8.56 10.09
C VAL A 109 22.22 7.24 10.05
N LEU A 110 22.89 6.09 9.90
CA LEU A 110 22.19 4.80 9.85
C LEU A 110 21.48 4.44 11.18
N ILE A 111 22.00 4.89 12.33
CA ILE A 111 21.36 4.65 13.64
C ILE A 111 20.04 5.41 13.77
N SER A 112 19.94 6.62 13.23
CA SER A 112 18.70 7.42 13.25
C SER A 112 17.81 7.21 12.03
N ALA A 113 18.33 6.60 10.97
CA ALA A 113 17.67 6.49 9.68
C ALA A 113 16.29 5.86 9.75
N PHE A 114 15.32 6.53 9.11
CA PHE A 114 14.04 5.95 8.77
C PHE A 114 14.11 5.23 7.40
N TRP A 115 12.99 4.65 6.97
CA TRP A 115 12.95 3.77 5.79
C TRP A 115 13.52 4.37 4.50
N PRO A 116 13.28 5.66 4.14
CA PRO A 116 13.85 6.25 2.93
C PRO A 116 15.38 6.27 2.95
N VAL A 117 15.98 6.69 4.06
CA VAL A 117 17.44 6.75 4.22
C VAL A 117 18.04 5.35 4.25
N GLN A 118 17.41 4.41 4.96
CA GLN A 118 17.85 3.01 4.96
C GLN A 118 17.85 2.42 3.55
N ARG A 119 16.78 2.65 2.77
CA ARG A 119 16.69 2.20 1.38
C ARG A 119 17.79 2.84 0.53
N ALA A 120 17.96 4.16 0.60
CA ALA A 120 18.97 4.86 -0.17
C ALA A 120 20.36 4.26 0.07
N ILE A 121 20.78 4.10 1.33
CA ILE A 121 22.07 3.49 1.69
C ILE A 121 22.17 2.03 1.20
N LEU A 122 21.10 1.25 1.35
CA LEU A 122 21.06 -0.16 0.95
C LEU A 122 21.21 -0.35 -0.56
N LEU A 123 20.72 0.59 -1.36
CA LEU A 123 20.76 0.52 -2.82
C LEU A 123 22.01 1.15 -3.46
N LEU A 124 22.86 1.87 -2.71
CA LEU A 124 24.04 2.55 -3.26
C LEU A 124 25.00 1.64 -4.02
N ASP A 125 25.29 0.49 -3.43
CA ASP A 125 26.32 -0.46 -3.85
C ASP A 125 25.87 -1.89 -3.53
N ASN A 126 24.59 -2.17 -3.78
CA ASN A 126 23.94 -3.45 -3.49
C ASN A 126 24.22 -3.94 -2.05
N GLY A 127 24.18 -3.00 -1.10
CA GLY A 127 24.24 -3.25 0.34
C GLY A 127 25.64 -3.32 0.93
N GLU A 128 26.72 -3.15 0.16
CA GLU A 128 28.08 -3.17 0.67
C GLU A 128 28.32 -2.11 1.75
N THR A 129 28.03 -0.83 1.46
CA THR A 129 28.15 0.26 2.42
C THR A 129 27.21 0.06 3.61
N TYR A 130 25.99 -0.41 3.35
CA TYR A 130 25.00 -0.64 4.40
C TYR A 130 25.50 -1.66 5.44
N PHE A 131 25.94 -2.84 5.00
CA PHE A 131 26.37 -3.90 5.93
C PHE A 131 27.73 -3.62 6.57
N ASP A 132 28.63 -2.90 5.90
CA ASP A 132 29.86 -2.37 6.53
C ASP A 132 29.52 -1.43 7.70
N LEU A 133 28.56 -0.51 7.52
CA LEU A 133 28.09 0.36 8.60
C LEU A 133 27.43 -0.44 9.73
N VAL A 134 26.58 -1.42 9.42
CA VAL A 134 25.97 -2.31 10.43
C VAL A 134 27.04 -3.00 11.27
N GLN A 135 28.06 -3.58 10.63
CA GLN A 135 29.14 -4.26 11.32
C GLN A 135 29.93 -3.30 12.23
N LYS A 136 30.27 -2.10 11.73
CA LYS A 136 30.96 -1.07 12.51
C LYS A 136 30.14 -0.55 13.68
N ILE A 137 28.82 -0.44 13.54
CA ILE A 137 27.90 -0.04 14.62
C ILE A 137 27.83 -1.14 15.68
N GLN A 138 27.70 -2.41 15.26
CA GLN A 138 27.60 -3.55 16.17
C GLN A 138 28.92 -3.84 16.91
N ALA A 139 30.06 -3.49 16.31
CA ALA A 139 31.37 -3.56 16.95
C ALA A 139 31.60 -2.46 18.01
N ASP A 140 30.78 -1.40 18.04
CA ASP A 140 30.87 -0.30 18.99
C ASP A 140 29.84 -0.46 20.12
N PRO A 141 30.26 -0.84 21.35
CA PRO A 141 29.34 -1.05 22.46
C PRO A 141 28.51 0.19 22.83
N ALA A 142 29.00 1.40 22.54
CA ALA A 142 28.27 2.63 22.84
C ALA A 142 27.06 2.84 21.91
N ARG A 143 27.03 2.18 20.75
CA ARG A 143 26.01 2.34 19.71
C ARG A 143 25.18 1.08 19.47
N ALA A 144 25.78 -0.09 19.65
CA ALA A 144 25.18 -1.39 19.34
C ALA A 144 23.81 -1.61 20.03
N ASP A 145 23.68 -1.26 21.31
CA ASP A 145 22.44 -1.50 22.06
C ASP A 145 21.24 -0.70 21.51
N LYS A 146 21.46 0.58 21.18
CA LYS A 146 20.42 1.44 20.60
C LYS A 146 20.05 0.94 19.21
N PHE A 147 21.05 0.67 18.37
CA PHE A 147 20.87 0.22 17.01
C PHE A 147 20.16 -1.12 16.93
N ASN A 148 20.58 -2.13 17.70
CA ASN A 148 20.01 -3.48 17.61
C ASN A 148 18.54 -3.52 18.05
N ARG A 149 18.10 -2.61 18.94
CA ARG A 149 16.69 -2.48 19.33
C ARG A 149 15.81 -1.95 18.21
N THR A 150 16.31 -1.03 17.40
CA THR A 150 15.54 -0.42 16.29
C THR A 150 15.67 -1.21 15.00
N TRP A 151 16.86 -1.72 14.70
CA TRP A 151 17.15 -2.51 13.50
C TRP A 151 16.52 -3.90 13.54
N PHE A 152 16.30 -4.48 14.72
CA PHE A 152 15.56 -5.73 14.93
C PHE A 152 15.95 -6.86 13.97
N TYR A 153 17.26 -7.15 13.87
CA TYR A 153 17.83 -8.15 12.95
C TYR A 153 17.56 -7.89 11.45
N GLY A 154 17.20 -6.66 11.08
CA GLY A 154 16.92 -6.25 9.71
C GLY A 154 15.65 -6.86 9.12
N THR A 155 14.70 -7.31 9.95
CA THR A 155 13.50 -8.04 9.48
C THR A 155 12.66 -7.26 8.48
N ASN A 156 12.72 -5.93 8.50
CA ASN A 156 11.91 -5.08 7.64
C ASN A 156 12.63 -4.66 6.35
N LEU A 157 13.90 -5.02 6.15
CA LEU A 157 14.67 -4.57 4.97
C LEU A 157 14.11 -5.11 3.65
N HIS A 158 13.43 -6.26 3.68
CA HIS A 158 12.77 -6.81 2.50
C HIS A 158 11.66 -5.89 1.97
N ALA A 159 10.96 -5.16 2.84
CA ALA A 159 9.94 -4.18 2.43
C ALA A 159 10.55 -3.04 1.60
N LEU A 160 11.80 -2.69 1.91
CA LEU A 160 12.55 -1.64 1.25
C LEU A 160 13.14 -2.08 -0.09
N LEU A 161 12.95 -3.34 -0.51
CA LEU A 161 13.58 -3.88 -1.71
C LEU A 161 12.60 -4.68 -2.58
N THR A 162 11.31 -4.74 -2.23
CA THR A 162 10.37 -5.66 -2.89
C THR A 162 10.11 -5.34 -4.37
N ASP A 163 10.44 -4.14 -4.82
CA ASP A 163 10.32 -3.64 -6.19
C ASP A 163 11.62 -3.79 -6.99
N GLN A 164 12.69 -4.25 -6.37
CA GLN A 164 14.00 -4.34 -7.00
C GLN A 164 14.11 -5.58 -7.92
N PRO A 165 14.91 -5.51 -8.98
CA PRO A 165 15.24 -6.65 -9.82
C PRO A 165 15.84 -7.82 -9.00
N VAL A 166 15.66 -9.05 -9.49
CA VAL A 166 16.14 -10.27 -8.82
C VAL A 166 17.65 -10.23 -8.62
N GLU A 167 18.39 -9.63 -9.55
CA GLU A 167 19.84 -9.49 -9.49
C GLU A 167 20.27 -8.63 -8.29
N VAL A 168 19.63 -7.48 -8.10
CA VAL A 168 19.88 -6.57 -6.96
C VAL A 168 19.54 -7.26 -5.65
N LEU A 169 18.36 -7.90 -5.58
CA LEU A 169 17.96 -8.70 -4.42
C LEU A 169 18.99 -9.78 -4.10
N GLN A 170 19.52 -10.45 -5.13
CA GLN A 170 20.45 -11.56 -4.98
C GLN A 170 21.81 -11.11 -4.44
N ASP A 171 22.32 -9.98 -4.92
CA ASP A 171 23.59 -9.42 -4.44
C ASP A 171 23.49 -9.00 -2.98
N ILE A 172 22.43 -8.27 -2.60
CA ILE A 172 22.19 -7.86 -1.22
C ILE A 172 22.00 -9.08 -0.31
N ALA A 173 21.25 -10.09 -0.76
CA ALA A 173 21.01 -11.32 0.02
C ALA A 173 22.30 -12.11 0.25
N ARG A 174 23.15 -12.26 -0.77
CA ARG A 174 24.45 -12.93 -0.65
C ARG A 174 25.37 -12.20 0.31
N ARG A 175 25.40 -10.87 0.25
CA ARG A 175 26.20 -10.05 1.18
C ARG A 175 25.70 -10.22 2.61
N ALA A 176 24.39 -10.13 2.83
CA ALA A 176 23.78 -10.38 4.13
C ALA A 176 24.09 -11.80 4.66
N GLU A 177 24.05 -12.82 3.79
CA GLU A 177 24.40 -14.21 4.14
C GLU A 177 25.88 -14.31 4.57
N ALA A 178 26.80 -13.70 3.80
CA ALA A 178 28.24 -13.70 4.07
C ALA A 178 28.60 -12.97 5.38
N ASP A 179 27.91 -11.86 5.67
CA ASP A 179 28.11 -11.07 6.90
C ASP A 179 27.35 -11.66 8.12
N GLY A 180 26.66 -12.78 7.95
CA GLY A 180 25.97 -13.50 9.03
C GLY A 180 24.59 -12.94 9.39
N HIS A 181 24.05 -12.01 8.61
CA HIS A 181 22.71 -11.43 8.74
C HIS A 181 21.64 -12.36 8.12
N LEU A 182 21.55 -13.59 8.62
CA LEU A 182 20.72 -14.66 8.03
C LEU A 182 19.22 -14.33 7.96
N VAL A 183 18.69 -13.51 8.87
CA VAL A 183 17.28 -13.08 8.84
C VAL A 183 17.01 -12.18 7.62
N VAL A 184 17.95 -11.28 7.31
CA VAL A 184 17.86 -10.41 6.13
C VAL A 184 17.98 -11.25 4.87
N ALA A 185 19.00 -12.11 4.78
CA ALA A 185 19.20 -13.01 3.65
C ALA A 185 17.96 -13.87 3.38
N ALA A 186 17.41 -14.52 4.42
CA ALA A 186 16.19 -15.32 4.34
C ALA A 186 15.01 -14.52 3.76
N SER A 187 14.82 -13.29 4.24
CA SER A 187 13.72 -12.43 3.80
C SER A 187 13.85 -12.03 2.32
N LEU A 188 15.08 -11.76 1.87
CA LEU A 188 15.35 -11.37 0.48
C LEU A 188 15.28 -12.56 -0.48
N TYR A 189 15.84 -13.72 -0.13
CA TYR A 189 15.69 -14.93 -0.92
C TYR A 189 14.23 -15.34 -1.10
N ALA A 190 13.35 -14.99 -0.15
CA ALA A 190 11.94 -15.25 -0.29
C ALA A 190 11.21 -14.37 -1.31
N LEU A 191 11.75 -13.20 -1.65
CA LEU A 191 11.24 -12.31 -2.69
C LEU A 191 11.61 -12.78 -4.11
N MET A 192 12.62 -13.63 -4.23
CA MET A 192 13.12 -14.15 -5.51
C MET A 192 12.22 -15.26 -6.07
N PRO A 193 12.46 -15.77 -7.31
CA PRO A 193 11.74 -16.91 -7.86
C PRO A 193 11.80 -18.20 -7.02
N GLU A 194 10.94 -19.17 -7.35
CA GLU A 194 10.88 -20.48 -6.68
C GLU A 194 12.26 -21.17 -6.64
N GLY A 195 12.61 -21.80 -5.51
CA GLY A 195 13.90 -22.47 -5.29
C GLY A 195 14.94 -21.63 -4.52
N ALA A 196 14.95 -20.31 -4.67
CA ALA A 196 16.00 -19.46 -4.08
C ALA A 196 16.02 -19.48 -2.54
N TYR A 197 14.85 -19.45 -1.91
CA TYR A 197 14.70 -19.52 -0.45
C TYR A 197 15.01 -20.91 0.09
N GLU A 198 14.54 -21.94 -0.61
CA GLU A 198 14.77 -23.35 -0.28
C GLU A 198 16.27 -23.67 -0.32
N ASP A 199 16.97 -23.23 -1.36
CA ASP A 199 18.42 -23.37 -1.50
C ASP A 199 19.17 -22.66 -0.37
N PHE A 200 18.75 -21.43 -0.01
CA PHE A 200 19.31 -20.72 1.14
C PHE A 200 19.08 -21.48 2.44
N TRP A 201 17.84 -21.96 2.67
CA TRP A 201 17.48 -22.67 3.88
C TRP A 201 18.31 -23.94 4.04
N ASP A 202 18.51 -24.68 2.95
CA ASP A 202 19.30 -25.90 2.92
C ASP A 202 20.79 -25.65 3.19
N ARG A 203 21.35 -24.52 2.75
CA ARG A 203 22.72 -24.11 3.12
C ARG A 203 22.79 -23.70 4.59
N ALA A 204 21.93 -22.76 5.01
CA ALA A 204 21.97 -22.16 6.33
C ALA A 204 21.75 -23.18 7.46
N ARG A 205 20.85 -24.17 7.26
CA ARG A 205 20.51 -25.17 8.29
C ARG A 205 21.70 -26.00 8.75
N THR A 206 22.72 -26.10 7.90
CA THR A 206 23.95 -26.85 8.18
C THR A 206 24.99 -26.02 8.94
N THR A 207 24.83 -24.70 9.01
CA THR A 207 25.86 -23.76 9.49
C THR A 207 25.54 -23.12 10.84
N ASN A 208 24.29 -22.71 11.12
CA ASN A 208 23.98 -22.00 12.38
C ASN A 208 22.50 -22.10 12.83
N PHE A 209 22.12 -23.26 13.35
CA PHE A 209 20.72 -23.60 13.71
C PHE A 209 20.08 -22.65 14.76
N ARG A 210 20.86 -22.03 15.65
CA ARG A 210 20.32 -21.16 16.72
C ARG A 210 19.84 -19.80 16.17
N THR A 211 20.58 -19.20 15.23
CA THR A 211 20.18 -17.97 14.53
C THR A 211 19.04 -18.25 13.55
N LEU A 212 19.00 -19.45 12.96
CA LEU A 212 17.89 -19.92 12.12
C LEU A 212 16.57 -20.08 12.84
N ARG A 213 16.54 -20.24 14.17
CA ARG A 213 15.27 -20.23 14.90
C ARG A 213 14.63 -18.83 14.90
N ILE A 214 15.45 -17.78 14.70
CA ILE A 214 15.03 -16.37 14.56
C ILE A 214 14.76 -16.02 13.08
N ALA A 215 15.52 -16.60 12.14
CA ALA A 215 15.23 -16.53 10.70
C ALA A 215 14.20 -17.56 10.22
N GLY A 216 13.64 -18.34 11.15
CA GLY A 216 12.81 -19.49 10.86
C GLY A 216 11.34 -19.13 10.73
N PRO A 217 10.52 -20.04 10.19
CA PRO A 217 9.14 -19.78 9.85
C PRO A 217 8.29 -19.12 10.95
N LEU A 218 8.56 -19.41 12.21
CA LEU A 218 7.78 -18.94 13.36
C LEU A 218 8.06 -17.47 13.73
N MET A 219 9.25 -16.94 13.49
CA MET A 219 9.59 -15.53 13.69
C MET A 219 9.33 -14.70 12.42
N MET A 220 9.43 -15.33 11.24
CA MET A 220 8.92 -14.72 10.02
C MET A 220 7.38 -14.60 10.05
N ASN A 221 6.70 -15.50 10.79
CA ASN A 221 5.26 -15.44 11.11
C ASN A 221 4.86 -14.13 11.79
N SER A 222 5.68 -13.62 12.72
CA SER A 222 5.34 -12.40 13.46
C SER A 222 5.60 -11.11 12.70
N ASN A 223 6.36 -11.13 11.60
CA ASN A 223 6.87 -9.93 10.95
C ASN A 223 6.26 -9.64 9.57
N GLY A 224 5.22 -10.37 9.14
CA GLY A 224 4.41 -10.02 7.95
C GLY A 224 5.13 -10.07 6.59
N SER A 225 6.37 -10.60 6.54
CA SER A 225 7.25 -10.52 5.37
C SER A 225 6.84 -11.40 4.17
N ALA A 226 7.36 -11.19 2.97
CA ALA A 226 7.18 -12.13 1.84
C ALA A 226 7.69 -13.56 2.15
N ALA A 227 8.65 -13.67 3.06
CA ALA A 227 9.08 -14.94 3.59
C ALA A 227 8.04 -15.60 4.51
N LEU A 228 7.04 -14.88 5.04
CA LEU A 228 5.84 -15.46 5.66
C LEU A 228 5.15 -16.43 4.71
N VAL A 229 4.96 -16.00 3.46
CA VAL A 229 4.32 -16.78 2.41
C VAL A 229 5.15 -18.06 2.23
N ARG A 230 6.43 -17.97 1.88
CA ARG A 230 7.24 -19.20 1.67
C ARG A 230 7.42 -20.06 2.92
N ALA A 231 7.63 -19.45 4.07
CA ALA A 231 7.83 -20.17 5.32
C ALA A 231 6.58 -20.92 5.81
N ILE A 232 5.39 -20.41 5.55
CA ILE A 232 4.13 -21.12 5.80
C ILE A 232 4.01 -22.35 4.87
N ALA A 233 4.46 -22.24 3.62
CA ALA A 233 4.45 -23.35 2.67
C ALA A 233 5.42 -24.47 3.08
N MET A 234 6.53 -24.13 3.74
CA MET A 234 7.48 -25.12 4.23
C MET A 234 6.96 -25.84 5.49
N SER A 235 6.98 -27.18 5.46
CA SER A 235 6.82 -27.99 6.68
C SER A 235 8.12 -27.96 7.47
N ASP A 236 8.04 -27.92 8.81
CA ASP A 236 9.21 -28.17 9.65
C ASP A 236 9.63 -29.63 9.40
N PRO A 237 10.82 -29.89 8.82
CA PRO A 237 11.22 -31.26 8.48
C PRO A 237 11.35 -32.15 9.73
N ASP A 238 11.61 -31.56 10.90
CA ASP A 238 11.75 -32.28 12.17
C ASP A 238 10.39 -32.51 12.87
N LYS A 239 9.34 -31.83 12.40
CA LYS A 239 7.96 -31.95 12.90
C LYS A 239 6.99 -31.97 11.73
N PRO A 240 6.85 -33.12 11.04
CA PRO A 240 5.89 -33.26 9.96
C PRO A 240 4.51 -32.84 10.47
N ALA A 241 3.99 -31.75 9.92
CA ALA A 241 2.69 -31.23 10.25
C ALA A 241 1.63 -32.29 9.91
N GLY A 242 0.67 -32.48 10.81
CA GLY A 242 -0.55 -33.25 10.51
C GLY A 242 -1.27 -32.66 9.30
N MET A 243 -2.12 -33.47 8.64
CA MET A 243 -2.85 -33.04 7.44
C MET A 243 -3.61 -31.71 7.67
N ASP A 244 -4.28 -31.57 8.81
CA ASP A 244 -5.03 -30.36 9.17
C ASP A 244 -4.14 -29.13 9.30
N GLN A 245 -2.95 -29.29 9.89
CA GLN A 245 -1.99 -28.20 10.04
C GLN A 245 -1.39 -27.79 8.69
N ARG A 246 -1.17 -28.74 7.76
CA ARG A 246 -0.74 -28.41 6.39
C ARG A 246 -1.81 -27.63 5.63
N LEU A 247 -3.07 -28.05 5.76
CA LEU A 247 -4.19 -27.39 5.10
C LEU A 247 -4.43 -25.98 5.66
N GLN A 248 -4.36 -25.82 6.98
CA GLN A 248 -4.39 -24.51 7.63
C GLN A 248 -3.27 -23.61 7.12
N ARG A 249 -2.02 -24.10 7.09
CA ARG A 249 -0.89 -23.35 6.53
C ARG A 249 -1.15 -22.93 5.09
N GLN A 250 -1.62 -23.83 4.23
CA GLN A 250 -1.94 -23.50 2.84
C GLN A 250 -3.01 -22.39 2.73
N ARG A 251 -4.02 -22.38 3.60
CA ARG A 251 -5.05 -21.33 3.63
C ARG A 251 -4.51 -19.98 4.08
N LEU A 252 -3.68 -19.98 5.12
CA LEU A 252 -2.98 -18.77 5.57
C LEU A 252 -2.05 -18.25 4.48
N PHE A 253 -1.31 -19.15 3.83
CA PHE A 253 -0.41 -18.84 2.72
C PHE A 253 -1.12 -18.08 1.61
N VAL A 254 -2.20 -18.64 1.08
CA VAL A 254 -2.88 -18.05 -0.07
C VAL A 254 -3.54 -16.73 0.30
N THR A 255 -4.04 -16.62 1.53
CA THR A 255 -4.62 -15.37 2.04
C THR A 255 -3.59 -14.27 2.21
N MET A 256 -2.42 -14.57 2.78
CA MET A 256 -1.35 -13.60 2.91
C MET A 256 -0.75 -13.20 1.55
N LYS A 257 -0.62 -14.15 0.62
CA LYS A 257 -0.20 -13.88 -0.76
C LYS A 257 -1.19 -12.93 -1.46
N ALA A 258 -2.49 -13.16 -1.29
CA ALA A 258 -3.52 -12.27 -1.81
C ALA A 258 -3.47 -10.89 -1.15
N GLY A 259 -3.31 -10.82 0.17
CA GLY A 259 -3.13 -9.56 0.90
C GLY A 259 -1.91 -8.74 0.44
N LEU A 260 -0.80 -9.39 0.07
CA LEU A 260 0.34 -8.70 -0.55
C LEU A 260 0.05 -8.25 -1.99
N ALA A 261 -0.89 -8.89 -2.70
CA ALA A 261 -1.29 -8.44 -4.02
C ALA A 261 -2.28 -7.27 -3.97
N GLU A 262 -2.99 -7.08 -2.85
CA GLU A 262 -3.76 -5.87 -2.57
C GLU A 262 -2.82 -4.66 -2.54
N ALA A 263 -3.07 -3.68 -3.40
CA ALA A 263 -2.37 -2.41 -3.34
C ALA A 263 -3.20 -1.43 -2.51
N GLY A 264 -2.55 -0.72 -1.57
CA GLY A 264 -3.22 0.31 -0.79
C GLY A 264 -4.21 -0.19 0.27
N THR A 265 -4.40 -1.49 0.49
CA THR A 265 -5.14 -2.00 1.67
C THR A 265 -4.61 -3.35 2.14
N GLN A 266 -5.10 -3.82 3.30
CA GLN A 266 -4.90 -5.19 3.80
C GLN A 266 -6.24 -5.83 4.20
N ILE A 267 -7.24 -5.77 3.32
CA ILE A 267 -8.60 -6.22 3.63
C ILE A 267 -8.62 -7.72 3.92
N LEU A 268 -8.03 -8.56 3.06
CA LEU A 268 -8.11 -10.02 3.21
C LEU A 268 -7.32 -10.48 4.44
N GLY A 269 -6.12 -9.94 4.66
CA GLY A 269 -5.28 -10.26 5.81
C GLY A 269 -5.91 -9.84 7.14
N ILE A 270 -6.47 -8.63 7.23
CA ILE A 270 -7.15 -8.17 8.45
C ILE A 270 -8.46 -8.93 8.66
N SER A 271 -9.25 -9.17 7.60
CA SER A 271 -10.50 -9.94 7.69
C SER A 271 -10.27 -11.36 8.18
N LEU A 272 -9.20 -12.01 7.72
CA LEU A 272 -8.76 -13.31 8.24
C LEU A 272 -8.44 -13.23 9.74
N ASN A 273 -7.63 -12.25 10.15
CA ASN A 273 -7.23 -12.07 11.55
C ASN A 273 -8.43 -11.83 12.47
N GLN A 274 -9.37 -10.97 12.06
CA GLN A 274 -10.54 -10.61 12.86
C GLN A 274 -11.61 -11.71 12.94
N SER A 275 -11.74 -12.52 11.89
CA SER A 275 -12.84 -13.49 11.80
C SER A 275 -12.43 -14.94 12.12
N GLY A 276 -11.16 -15.30 11.93
CA GLY A 276 -10.69 -16.68 11.98
C GLY A 276 -11.25 -17.59 10.88
N ARG A 277 -11.93 -17.05 9.86
CA ARG A 277 -12.59 -17.80 8.77
C ARG A 277 -11.62 -18.21 7.69
N GLU A 278 -10.65 -19.05 8.05
CA GLU A 278 -9.54 -19.44 7.18
C GLU A 278 -9.98 -20.06 5.83
N THR A 279 -11.04 -20.87 5.84
CA THR A 279 -11.49 -21.58 4.63
C THR A 279 -12.10 -20.61 3.63
N GLU A 280 -13.01 -19.76 4.09
CA GLU A 280 -13.72 -18.79 3.28
C GLU A 280 -12.75 -17.69 2.79
N MET A 281 -11.82 -17.23 3.64
CA MET A 281 -10.81 -16.24 3.23
C MET A 281 -9.81 -16.82 2.23
N ALA A 282 -9.41 -18.08 2.36
CA ALA A 282 -8.60 -18.73 1.34
C ALA A 282 -9.33 -18.83 0.00
N TYR A 283 -10.62 -19.20 0.01
CA TYR A 283 -11.44 -19.23 -1.21
C TYR A 283 -11.55 -17.86 -1.90
N VAL A 284 -11.83 -16.80 -1.14
CA VAL A 284 -11.86 -15.42 -1.68
C VAL A 284 -10.49 -15.04 -2.26
N SER A 285 -9.42 -15.37 -1.54
CA SER A 285 -8.04 -15.06 -1.92
C SER A 285 -7.58 -15.77 -3.19
N GLU A 286 -7.94 -17.06 -3.35
CA GLU A 286 -7.68 -17.82 -4.57
C GLU A 286 -8.36 -17.19 -5.78
N ARG A 287 -9.63 -16.78 -5.63
CA ARG A 287 -10.37 -16.10 -6.69
C ARG A 287 -9.78 -14.74 -7.03
N PHE A 288 -9.37 -13.98 -6.02
CA PHE A 288 -8.73 -12.68 -6.21
C PHE A 288 -7.42 -12.82 -6.98
N LEU A 289 -6.55 -13.75 -6.58
CA LEU A 289 -5.30 -14.03 -7.28
C LEU A 289 -5.53 -14.52 -8.71
N ALA A 290 -6.56 -15.36 -8.94
CA ALA A 290 -6.93 -15.81 -10.28
C ALA A 290 -7.40 -14.65 -11.17
N ALA A 291 -8.22 -13.72 -10.64
CA ALA A 291 -8.67 -12.54 -11.37
C ALA A 291 -7.48 -11.64 -11.78
N ILE A 292 -6.48 -11.47 -10.91
CA ILE A 292 -5.24 -10.75 -11.25
C ILE A 292 -4.48 -11.49 -12.36
N GLN A 293 -4.31 -12.81 -12.23
CA GLN A 293 -3.58 -13.63 -13.20
C GLN A 293 -4.22 -13.63 -14.59
N ASN A 294 -5.55 -13.61 -14.64
CA ASN A 294 -6.31 -13.54 -15.89
C ASN A 294 -6.32 -12.13 -16.51
N GLY A 295 -5.86 -11.11 -15.77
CA GLY A 295 -5.91 -9.71 -16.18
C GLY A 295 -7.29 -9.06 -16.03
N ASP A 296 -8.20 -9.70 -15.29
CA ASP A 296 -9.55 -9.17 -15.03
C ASP A 296 -9.52 -7.94 -14.12
N ILE A 297 -8.53 -7.85 -13.23
CA ILE A 297 -8.30 -6.73 -12.32
C ILE A 297 -6.81 -6.39 -12.22
N ASN A 298 -6.48 -5.11 -11.97
CA ASN A 298 -5.10 -4.68 -11.73
C ASN A 298 -5.00 -3.84 -10.44
N PRO A 299 -4.88 -4.47 -9.26
CA PRO A 299 -4.87 -3.78 -7.97
C PRO A 299 -3.79 -2.70 -7.86
N GLN A 300 -2.62 -2.90 -8.50
CA GLN A 300 -1.50 -1.97 -8.42
C GLN A 300 -1.80 -0.66 -9.14
N ARG A 301 -2.50 -0.74 -10.27
CA ARG A 301 -2.92 0.41 -11.07
C ARG A 301 -4.24 1.01 -10.56
N ARG A 302 -5.18 0.14 -10.13
CA ARG A 302 -6.53 0.51 -9.69
C ARG A 302 -6.95 -0.34 -8.49
N PRO A 303 -6.69 0.15 -7.27
CA PRO A 303 -7.13 -0.51 -6.05
C PRO A 303 -8.65 -0.69 -5.96
N GLU A 304 -9.44 0.22 -6.54
CA GLU A 304 -10.90 0.20 -6.50
C GLU A 304 -11.48 -1.05 -7.16
N GLU A 305 -11.00 -1.41 -8.36
CA GLU A 305 -11.41 -2.65 -9.05
C GLU A 305 -11.20 -3.88 -8.16
N ALA A 306 -10.07 -3.91 -7.44
CA ALA A 306 -9.75 -4.94 -6.47
C ALA A 306 -10.70 -4.92 -5.25
N TRP A 307 -11.04 -3.74 -4.73
CA TRP A 307 -11.95 -3.59 -3.59
C TRP A 307 -13.38 -4.01 -3.93
N VAL A 308 -13.89 -3.64 -5.11
CA VAL A 308 -15.20 -4.06 -5.63
C VAL A 308 -15.25 -5.58 -5.77
N PHE A 309 -14.19 -6.17 -6.32
CA PHE A 309 -14.06 -7.62 -6.42
C PHE A 309 -14.07 -8.28 -5.04
N ILE A 310 -13.24 -7.81 -4.11
CA ILE A 310 -13.12 -8.38 -2.76
C ILE A 310 -14.46 -8.33 -2.02
N LEU A 311 -15.16 -7.19 -2.03
CA LEU A 311 -16.47 -7.07 -1.37
C LEU A 311 -17.46 -8.10 -1.91
N SER A 312 -17.55 -8.22 -3.23
CA SER A 312 -18.47 -9.13 -3.91
C SER A 312 -18.13 -10.60 -3.61
N ALA A 313 -16.84 -10.95 -3.70
CA ALA A 313 -16.36 -12.31 -3.41
C ALA A 313 -16.53 -12.69 -1.94
N MET A 314 -16.32 -11.76 -1.00
CA MET A 314 -16.58 -11.99 0.42
C MET A 314 -18.07 -12.24 0.67
N LYS A 315 -18.97 -11.43 0.09
CA LYS A 315 -20.42 -11.64 0.24
C LYS A 315 -20.88 -12.98 -0.34
N GLU A 316 -20.30 -13.42 -1.45
CA GLU A 316 -20.58 -14.74 -2.02
C GLU A 316 -20.11 -15.87 -1.10
N ALA A 317 -18.90 -15.77 -0.53
CA ALA A 317 -18.31 -16.82 0.28
C ALA A 317 -18.87 -16.90 1.72
N LEU A 318 -19.14 -15.74 2.32
CA LEU A 318 -19.51 -15.60 3.74
C LEU A 318 -20.99 -15.31 3.96
N GLY A 319 -21.68 -14.81 2.93
CA GLY A 319 -22.96 -14.13 3.08
C GLY A 319 -22.81 -12.66 3.47
N THR A 320 -23.87 -11.88 3.19
CA THR A 320 -23.90 -10.43 3.40
C THR A 320 -23.67 -10.03 4.85
N GLU A 321 -24.41 -10.61 5.80
CA GLU A 321 -24.34 -10.25 7.22
C GLU A 321 -22.95 -10.49 7.82
N ALA A 322 -22.35 -11.65 7.56
CA ALA A 322 -21.02 -11.98 8.06
C ALA A 322 -19.95 -11.05 7.47
N THR A 323 -20.04 -10.75 6.17
CA THR A 323 -19.13 -9.81 5.49
C THR A 323 -19.22 -8.42 6.10
N GLU A 324 -20.43 -7.88 6.26
CA GLU A 324 -20.63 -6.55 6.85
C GLU A 324 -20.12 -6.48 8.29
N ASN A 325 -20.35 -7.52 9.11
CA ASN A 325 -19.87 -7.55 10.49
C ASN A 325 -18.34 -7.55 10.57
N ILE A 326 -17.65 -8.31 9.70
CA ILE A 326 -16.19 -8.35 9.65
C ILE A 326 -15.64 -6.99 9.20
N LEU A 327 -16.16 -6.43 8.11
CA LEU A 327 -15.65 -5.19 7.52
C LEU A 327 -15.98 -3.93 8.34
N ARG A 328 -16.98 -3.99 9.24
CA ARG A 328 -17.23 -2.91 10.23
C ARG A 328 -16.29 -2.95 11.43
N ALA A 329 -15.57 -4.05 11.66
CA ALA A 329 -14.75 -4.23 12.86
C ALA A 329 -13.41 -3.49 12.81
N PHE A 330 -13.00 -2.98 11.64
CA PHE A 330 -11.72 -2.31 11.48
C PHE A 330 -11.80 -1.14 10.49
N ASP A 331 -10.88 -0.21 10.69
CA ASP A 331 -10.72 0.97 9.84
C ASP A 331 -9.67 0.71 8.76
N GLN A 332 -9.93 1.18 7.56
CA GLN A 332 -8.89 1.46 6.58
C GLN A 332 -8.30 2.82 6.93
N ARG A 333 -6.98 2.90 6.92
CA ARG A 333 -6.30 4.14 7.30
C ARG A 333 -6.61 5.26 6.30
N ALA A 334 -6.70 6.48 6.84
CA ALA A 334 -7.04 7.70 6.11
C ALA A 334 -6.10 8.05 4.96
N ASP A 335 -4.91 7.46 4.94
CA ASP A 335 -3.86 7.75 3.99
C ASP A 335 -4.08 7.18 2.58
N HIS A 336 -5.26 6.62 2.27
CA HIS A 336 -5.52 5.97 0.98
C HIS A 336 -6.59 6.67 0.12
N ARG A 337 -7.66 7.22 0.73
CA ARG A 337 -8.79 7.85 0.02
C ARG A 337 -9.39 8.97 0.87
N HIS A 338 -9.97 9.99 0.23
CA HIS A 338 -10.64 11.08 0.95
C HIS A 338 -11.90 10.65 1.72
N TYR A 339 -12.50 9.51 1.34
CA TYR A 339 -13.62 8.86 2.04
C TYR A 339 -13.18 7.69 2.94
N ALA A 340 -11.94 7.70 3.40
CA ALA A 340 -11.44 6.66 4.29
C ALA A 340 -12.19 6.60 5.63
N GLY A 341 -12.21 5.42 6.24
CA GLY A 341 -13.01 5.14 7.42
C GLY A 341 -13.11 3.64 7.65
N ARG A 342 -14.29 3.14 8.02
CA ARG A 342 -14.52 1.70 8.19
C ARG A 342 -14.28 0.96 6.87
N ALA A 343 -13.68 -0.22 6.91
CA ALA A 343 -13.40 -0.98 5.69
C ALA A 343 -14.66 -1.23 4.85
N LEU A 344 -15.81 -1.49 5.50
CA LEU A 344 -17.07 -1.63 4.79
C LEU A 344 -17.45 -0.36 4.00
N GLN A 345 -17.34 0.81 4.63
CA GLN A 345 -17.71 2.09 3.99
C GLN A 345 -16.83 2.39 2.79
N VAL A 346 -15.52 2.16 2.89
CA VAL A 346 -14.58 2.36 1.79
C VAL A 346 -14.92 1.45 0.60
N LEU A 347 -15.20 0.17 0.87
CA LEU A 347 -15.52 -0.81 -0.17
C LEU A 347 -16.88 -0.54 -0.82
N GLU A 348 -17.87 -0.14 -0.03
CA GLU A 348 -19.19 0.22 -0.54
C GLU A 348 -19.16 1.53 -1.34
N MET A 349 -18.42 2.55 -0.89
CA MET A 349 -18.22 3.79 -1.65
C MET A 349 -17.54 3.53 -2.99
N ALA A 350 -16.43 2.78 -2.99
CA ALA A 350 -15.73 2.44 -4.23
C ALA A 350 -16.62 1.63 -5.19
N THR A 351 -17.39 0.67 -4.68
CA THR A 351 -18.35 -0.11 -5.47
C THR A 351 -19.47 0.77 -6.04
N ALA A 352 -19.99 1.68 -5.23
CA ALA A 352 -21.06 2.58 -5.63
C ALA A 352 -20.59 3.55 -6.73
N ALA A 353 -19.41 4.14 -6.54
CA ALA A 353 -18.80 5.07 -7.50
C ALA A 353 -18.45 4.37 -8.83
N GLU A 354 -17.86 3.17 -8.77
CA GLU A 354 -17.52 2.38 -9.96
C GLU A 354 -18.75 2.09 -10.83
N VAL A 355 -19.86 1.67 -10.21
CA VAL A 355 -21.10 1.38 -10.94
C VAL A 355 -21.76 2.66 -11.45
N ALA A 356 -21.64 3.78 -10.73
CA ALA A 356 -22.18 5.07 -11.14
C ALA A 356 -21.36 5.76 -12.24
N GLY A 357 -20.09 5.41 -12.42
CA GLY A 357 -19.14 6.06 -13.33
C GLY A 357 -19.69 6.35 -14.74
N PRO A 358 -20.16 5.33 -15.50
CA PRO A 358 -20.69 5.55 -16.85
C PRO A 358 -21.88 6.51 -16.91
N TRP A 359 -22.72 6.51 -15.87
CA TRP A 359 -23.87 7.42 -15.78
C TRP A 359 -23.44 8.84 -15.43
N LEU A 360 -22.53 8.97 -14.45
CA LEU A 360 -21.91 10.23 -14.06
C LEU A 360 -21.20 10.90 -15.24
N LEU A 361 -20.59 10.12 -16.13
CA LEU A 361 -19.89 10.57 -17.34
C LEU A 361 -20.81 10.77 -18.55
N GLU A 362 -22.13 10.61 -18.35
CA GLU A 362 -23.16 10.78 -19.39
C GLU A 362 -23.05 9.79 -20.57
N GLU A 363 -22.35 8.67 -20.38
CA GLU A 363 -22.27 7.57 -21.36
C GLU A 363 -23.57 6.77 -21.40
N VAL A 364 -24.29 6.73 -20.29
CA VAL A 364 -25.64 6.15 -20.18
C VAL A 364 -26.63 7.17 -19.61
N ALA A 365 -27.87 7.13 -20.09
CA ALA A 365 -28.90 8.12 -19.73
C ALA A 365 -29.41 7.94 -18.30
N ASP A 366 -29.75 6.70 -17.95
CA ASP A 366 -30.48 6.35 -16.72
C ASP A 366 -29.52 6.06 -15.56
N PRO A 367 -29.90 6.42 -14.31
CA PRO A 367 -29.12 6.08 -13.14
C PRO A 367 -29.06 4.56 -12.95
N PRO A 368 -27.93 4.01 -12.48
CA PRO A 368 -27.81 2.58 -12.28
C PRO A 368 -28.70 2.07 -11.13
N GLU A 369 -29.09 0.80 -11.24
CA GLU A 369 -29.73 0.09 -10.12
C GLU A 369 -28.73 -0.15 -8.99
N LYS A 370 -29.23 -0.27 -7.75
CA LYS A 370 -28.40 -0.59 -6.58
C LYS A 370 -27.68 -1.92 -6.80
N PRO A 371 -26.34 -1.97 -6.79
CA PRO A 371 -25.60 -3.22 -6.89
C PRO A 371 -25.95 -4.18 -5.74
N ALA A 372 -26.12 -5.47 -6.06
CA ALA A 372 -26.38 -6.50 -5.04
C ALA A 372 -25.25 -6.65 -4.02
N SER A 373 -24.04 -6.23 -4.39
CA SER A 373 -22.86 -6.20 -3.54
C SER A 373 -22.86 -5.06 -2.51
N LEU A 374 -23.72 -4.04 -2.64
CA LEU A 374 -23.88 -3.02 -1.61
C LEU A 374 -24.75 -3.52 -0.46
N GLY A 375 -24.35 -3.23 0.78
CA GLY A 375 -25.07 -3.64 1.97
C GLY A 375 -26.44 -3.00 2.10
N GLN A 376 -27.28 -3.55 2.96
CA GLN A 376 -28.60 -2.96 3.23
C GLN A 376 -28.47 -1.58 3.87
N GLY A 377 -27.43 -1.36 4.66
CA GLY A 377 -27.14 -0.08 5.30
C GLY A 377 -26.64 1.03 4.36
N PHE A 378 -26.23 0.70 3.13
CA PHE A 378 -25.80 1.73 2.17
C PHE A 378 -27.02 2.42 1.53
N ASP A 379 -27.13 3.73 1.75
CA ASP A 379 -28.21 4.58 1.23
C ASP A 379 -28.00 4.93 -0.25
N TRP A 380 -28.32 3.97 -1.11
CA TRP A 380 -28.21 4.12 -2.56
C TRP A 380 -29.05 5.27 -3.13
N PRO A 381 -30.34 5.46 -2.74
CA PRO A 381 -31.12 6.60 -3.21
C PRO A 381 -30.45 7.95 -2.88
N ARG A 382 -29.86 8.10 -1.69
CA ARG A 382 -29.12 9.31 -1.32
C ARG A 382 -27.87 9.52 -2.18
N ALA A 383 -27.07 8.46 -2.39
CA ALA A 383 -25.89 8.52 -3.27
C ALA A 383 -26.27 8.97 -4.70
N VAL A 384 -27.27 8.33 -5.30
CA VAL A 384 -27.77 8.70 -6.63
C VAL A 384 -28.32 10.14 -6.65
N SER A 385 -28.99 10.59 -5.59
CA SER A 385 -29.48 11.97 -5.51
C SER A 385 -28.34 12.99 -5.52
N ILE A 386 -27.26 12.74 -4.76
CA ILE A 386 -26.09 13.62 -4.72
C ILE A 386 -25.36 13.64 -6.06
N TRP A 387 -25.11 12.46 -6.63
CA TRP A 387 -24.48 12.34 -7.94
C TRP A 387 -25.33 12.91 -9.07
N SER A 388 -26.66 12.90 -8.96
CA SER A 388 -27.53 13.59 -9.91
C SER A 388 -27.29 15.10 -9.90
N MET A 389 -27.10 15.70 -8.70
CA MET A 389 -26.75 17.12 -8.60
C MET A 389 -25.38 17.41 -9.21
N VAL A 390 -24.37 16.58 -8.92
CA VAL A 390 -23.03 16.68 -9.51
C VAL A 390 -23.11 16.59 -11.04
N ARG A 391 -23.78 15.55 -11.56
CA ARG A 391 -23.97 15.33 -13.01
C ARG A 391 -24.67 16.50 -13.70
N ALA A 392 -25.63 17.13 -13.03
CA ALA A 392 -26.35 18.28 -13.56
C ALA A 392 -25.55 19.61 -13.51
N GLY A 393 -24.32 19.60 -13.00
CA GLY A 393 -23.54 20.81 -12.73
C GLY A 393 -24.17 21.70 -11.65
N GLY A 394 -24.99 21.10 -10.77
CA GLY A 394 -25.65 21.79 -9.69
C GLY A 394 -24.66 22.29 -8.66
N GLN A 395 -24.89 23.49 -8.12
CA GLN A 395 -24.14 23.99 -6.98
C GLN A 395 -24.76 23.45 -5.70
N PHE A 396 -23.95 22.79 -4.87
CA PHE A 396 -24.31 22.55 -3.47
C PHE A 396 -24.47 23.92 -2.79
N GLN A 397 -25.65 24.19 -2.24
CA GLN A 397 -25.94 25.46 -1.57
C GLN A 397 -25.04 25.66 -0.34
N ASP A 398 -25.04 26.87 0.23
CA ASP A 398 -24.23 27.25 1.41
C ASP A 398 -24.57 26.47 2.70
N GLU A 399 -25.54 25.55 2.65
CA GLU A 399 -25.80 24.65 3.78
C GLU A 399 -24.68 23.60 3.89
N PRO A 400 -24.11 23.39 5.08
CA PRO A 400 -23.05 22.42 5.26
C PRO A 400 -23.57 21.01 4.95
N LEU A 401 -22.90 20.34 4.03
CA LEU A 401 -23.10 18.91 3.77
C LEU A 401 -22.68 18.11 5.01
N THR A 402 -23.34 16.98 5.27
CA THR A 402 -22.77 15.99 6.20
C THR A 402 -21.49 15.40 5.59
N ASP A 403 -20.56 14.91 6.41
CA ASP A 403 -19.29 14.33 5.94
C ASP A 403 -19.51 13.25 4.85
N ASP A 404 -20.52 12.37 5.02
CA ASP A 404 -20.89 11.34 4.03
C ASP A 404 -21.37 11.94 2.69
N ASP A 405 -22.09 13.06 2.74
CA ASP A 405 -22.62 13.75 1.54
C ASP A 405 -21.51 14.47 0.81
N LEU A 406 -20.61 15.10 1.56
CA LEU A 406 -19.42 15.73 1.00
C LEU A 406 -18.56 14.66 0.32
N ALA A 407 -18.28 13.52 0.98
CA ALA A 407 -17.54 12.43 0.38
C ALA A 407 -18.17 11.92 -0.94
N LEU A 408 -19.49 11.73 -0.98
CA LEU A 408 -20.22 11.36 -2.20
C LEU A 408 -20.06 12.41 -3.31
N ALA A 409 -20.21 13.69 -2.97
CA ALA A 409 -20.10 14.79 -3.92
C ALA A 409 -18.67 14.89 -4.50
N LEU A 410 -17.65 14.79 -3.65
CA LEU A 410 -16.25 14.83 -4.04
C LEU A 410 -15.91 13.66 -4.96
N GLU A 411 -16.25 12.42 -4.59
CA GLU A 411 -16.02 11.26 -5.45
C GLU A 411 -16.79 11.38 -6.77
N GLY A 412 -18.01 11.94 -6.77
CA GLY A 412 -18.77 12.21 -7.99
C GLY A 412 -18.03 13.14 -8.97
N HIS A 413 -17.45 14.24 -8.47
CA HIS A 413 -16.63 15.14 -9.29
C HIS A 413 -15.33 14.46 -9.76
N VAL A 414 -14.69 13.66 -8.90
CA VAL A 414 -13.50 12.87 -9.27
C VAL A 414 -13.81 11.91 -10.42
N GLN A 415 -14.93 11.18 -10.35
CA GLN A 415 -15.38 10.27 -11.41
C GLN A 415 -15.64 11.02 -12.73
N ARG A 416 -16.12 12.27 -12.67
CA ARG A 416 -16.28 13.15 -13.84
C ARG A 416 -14.99 13.83 -14.30
N SER A 417 -13.85 13.56 -13.65
CA SER A 417 -12.57 14.26 -13.88
C SER A 417 -12.65 15.79 -13.66
N GLU A 418 -13.61 16.26 -12.86
CA GLU A 418 -13.81 17.67 -12.51
C GLU A 418 -13.01 18.05 -11.24
N ILE A 419 -11.70 17.78 -11.25
CA ILE A 419 -10.86 17.83 -10.04
C ILE A 419 -10.85 19.20 -9.36
N ASN A 420 -10.77 20.28 -10.13
CA ASN A 420 -10.79 21.64 -9.56
C ASN A 420 -12.11 21.96 -8.85
N ALA A 421 -13.24 21.52 -9.42
CA ALA A 421 -14.54 21.68 -8.77
C ALA A 421 -14.62 20.85 -7.47
N ALA A 422 -14.03 19.66 -7.46
CA ALA A 422 -13.94 18.83 -6.26
C ALA A 422 -13.09 19.50 -5.16
N LEU A 423 -11.92 20.05 -5.50
CA LEU A 423 -11.05 20.74 -4.55
C LEU A 423 -11.69 22.01 -3.98
N ASP A 424 -12.36 22.79 -4.81
CA ASP A 424 -13.07 24.00 -4.37
C ASP A 424 -14.25 23.65 -3.46
N LEU A 425 -14.98 22.57 -3.78
CA LEU A 425 -16.05 22.07 -2.92
C LEU A 425 -15.50 21.56 -1.57
N ALA A 426 -14.39 20.81 -1.59
CA ALA A 426 -13.72 20.31 -0.41
C ALA A 426 -13.26 21.44 0.51
N GLU A 427 -12.62 22.47 -0.03
CA GLU A 427 -12.17 23.63 0.75
C GLU A 427 -13.35 24.43 1.31
N ARG A 428 -14.39 24.66 0.51
CA ARG A 428 -15.56 25.44 0.92
C ARG A 428 -16.37 24.75 2.03
N MET A 429 -16.54 23.43 1.94
CA MET A 429 -17.45 22.67 2.82
C MET A 429 -16.73 21.96 3.97
N GLY A 430 -15.55 21.38 3.71
CA GLY A 430 -14.74 20.65 4.69
C GLY A 430 -13.51 21.42 5.20
N GLY A 431 -13.19 22.56 4.58
CA GLY A 431 -12.01 23.34 4.91
C GLY A 431 -10.74 22.82 4.24
N LEU A 432 -9.62 23.45 4.58
CA LEU A 432 -8.32 23.18 3.94
C LEU A 432 -7.84 21.73 4.14
N GLU A 433 -8.12 21.11 5.28
CA GLU A 433 -7.72 19.72 5.55
C GLU A 433 -8.37 18.76 4.54
N THR A 434 -9.69 18.88 4.33
CA THR A 434 -10.41 18.05 3.34
C THR A 434 -9.92 18.29 1.91
N ARG A 435 -9.59 19.53 1.54
CA ARG A 435 -8.98 19.83 0.23
C ARG A 435 -7.66 19.08 0.05
N LEU A 436 -6.78 19.17 1.04
CA LEU A 436 -5.44 18.56 0.96
C LEU A 436 -5.49 17.04 1.00
N ASP A 437 -6.45 16.45 1.73
CA ASP A 437 -6.71 15.01 1.71
C ASP A 437 -7.20 14.55 0.33
N LEU A 438 -8.10 15.32 -0.30
CA LEU A 438 -8.56 15.05 -1.67
C LEU A 438 -7.43 15.21 -2.70
N ALA A 439 -6.63 16.28 -2.61
CA ALA A 439 -5.49 16.50 -3.49
C ALA A 439 -4.48 15.34 -3.39
N ARG A 440 -4.18 14.89 -2.17
CA ARG A 440 -3.32 13.73 -1.92
C ARG A 440 -3.91 12.43 -2.49
N ASP A 441 -5.22 12.20 -2.33
CA ASP A 441 -5.91 11.06 -2.93
C ASP A 441 -5.76 11.05 -4.46
N VAL A 442 -6.15 12.15 -5.13
CA VAL A 442 -6.07 12.28 -6.59
C VAL A 442 -4.62 12.14 -7.08
N MET A 443 -3.65 12.77 -6.40
CA MET A 443 -2.22 12.64 -6.68
C MET A 443 -1.77 11.17 -6.66
N LEU A 444 -2.14 10.42 -5.62
CA LEU A 444 -1.79 9.00 -5.50
C LEU A 444 -2.49 8.14 -6.56
N ARG A 445 -3.75 8.43 -6.91
CA ARG A 445 -4.44 7.77 -8.04
C ARG A 445 -3.72 8.02 -9.36
N GLN A 446 -3.31 9.27 -9.63
CA GLN A 446 -2.57 9.62 -10.85
C GLN A 446 -1.19 8.95 -10.90
N ASN A 447 -0.46 8.93 -9.78
CA ASN A 447 0.82 8.20 -9.69
C ASN A 447 0.64 6.72 -10.07
N ARG A 448 -0.42 6.06 -9.58
CA ARG A 448 -0.74 4.66 -9.95
C ARG A 448 -1.03 4.47 -11.44
N LEU A 449 -1.63 5.47 -12.09
CA LEU A 449 -2.00 5.38 -13.50
C LEU A 449 -0.83 5.66 -14.45
N CYS A 450 0.11 6.50 -14.03
CA CYS A 450 1.24 6.94 -14.83
C CYS A 450 2.38 5.92 -14.85
N ASP A 451 3.16 5.85 -13.79
CA ASP A 451 4.40 5.05 -13.71
C ASP A 451 4.47 4.21 -12.43
N ARG A 452 3.56 4.42 -11.47
CA ARG A 452 3.47 3.69 -10.19
C ARG A 452 4.75 3.84 -9.36
N HIS A 453 5.45 4.96 -9.48
CA HIS A 453 6.68 5.16 -8.73
C HIS A 453 6.42 5.11 -7.22
N GLY A 454 7.24 4.33 -6.52
CA GLY A 454 7.12 4.14 -5.07
C GLY A 454 5.87 3.38 -4.61
N ILE A 455 5.14 2.74 -5.53
CA ILE A 455 3.96 1.95 -5.22
C ILE A 455 4.28 0.48 -5.45
N ILE A 456 4.20 -0.28 -4.36
CA ILE A 456 4.59 -1.69 -4.32
C ILE A 456 3.42 -2.60 -3.95
N PRO A 457 3.42 -3.86 -4.41
CA PRO A 457 2.55 -4.89 -3.84
C PRO A 457 2.73 -4.97 -2.31
N GLY A 458 1.62 -4.96 -1.57
CA GLY A 458 1.63 -5.09 -0.13
C GLY A 458 2.09 -3.84 0.60
N GLN A 459 2.13 -2.68 -0.07
CA GLN A 459 2.48 -1.38 0.51
C GLN A 459 1.82 -1.11 1.87
N SER A 460 0.54 -1.47 2.04
CA SER A 460 -0.17 -1.27 3.31
C SER A 460 0.29 -2.22 4.41
N ILE A 461 0.72 -3.43 4.05
CA ILE A 461 1.28 -4.43 4.97
C ILE A 461 2.71 -4.04 5.36
N LEU A 462 3.50 -3.63 4.38
CA LEU A 462 4.95 -3.49 4.49
C LEU A 462 5.40 -2.09 4.93
N LEU A 463 4.72 -1.05 4.42
CA LEU A 463 5.06 0.36 4.62
C LEU A 463 3.90 1.14 5.28
N GLY A 464 2.87 0.44 5.75
CA GLY A 464 1.74 1.05 6.42
C GLY A 464 0.90 1.99 5.55
N GLY A 465 1.02 1.90 4.23
CA GLY A 465 0.30 2.71 3.24
C GLY A 465 1.15 3.79 2.56
N GLN A 466 2.36 4.03 3.09
CA GLN A 466 3.26 5.08 2.59
C GLN A 466 3.97 4.67 1.29
N MET A 467 4.28 5.66 0.46
CA MET A 467 5.10 5.45 -0.73
C MET A 467 6.52 5.03 -0.36
N LEU A 468 7.09 4.14 -1.17
CA LEU A 468 8.49 3.78 -1.11
C LEU A 468 9.29 4.81 -1.92
N TYR A 469 10.00 5.71 -1.27
CA TYR A 469 10.76 6.73 -1.98
C TYR A 469 11.96 6.11 -2.70
N ASP A 470 11.99 6.29 -4.01
CA ASP A 470 13.07 5.83 -4.89
C ASP A 470 13.63 7.00 -5.71
N PHE A 471 14.92 7.26 -5.52
CA PHE A 471 15.64 8.36 -6.15
C PHE A 471 16.68 7.88 -7.17
N GLN A 472 16.75 6.57 -7.45
CA GLN A 472 17.74 5.98 -8.36
C GLN A 472 17.30 5.98 -9.83
#